data_AF-A0A8J7Q3G9-F1
#
_entry.id   AF-A0A8J7Q3G9-F1
#
_cell.length_a   1.000
_cell.length_b   1.000
_cell.length_c   1.000
_cell.angle_alpha   90.00
_cell.angle_beta   90.00
_cell.angle_gamma   90.00
#
_symmetry.space_group_name_H-M   'P 1'
#
loop_
_entity.id
_entity.type
_entity.pdbx_description
1 polymer ?
#
loop_
_entity_poly.entity_id
_entity_poly.type
_entity_poly.pdbx_seq_one_letter_code
_entity_poly.pdbx_strand_id
1 'polypeptide(L)'
;MTGSGERAVLVDAYRRERLSFLQYARQAAPFVGPEDRAVFDRIRDLAEAECATLDGLGEYLDQNRITVTHVGAFPTAFTNYNFIAVRKLVPRLVEDEARGLATLKRDASGLPPGESRTWLEKLAESKRMHLNELEKMAA
;
A
#
# COMPACT_ATOMS: atom_id res chain seq x y z
N MET A 1 -16.24 -9.68 -19.53
CA MET A 1 -16.05 -8.26 -19.88
C MET A 1 -16.23 -7.43 -18.63
N THR A 2 -15.14 -6.94 -18.03
CA THR A 2 -15.13 -6.06 -16.84
C THR A 2 -15.85 -4.75 -17.15
N GLY A 3 -16.78 -4.32 -16.29
CA GLY A 3 -17.53 -3.07 -16.49
C GLY A 3 -16.63 -1.84 -16.39
N SER A 4 -17.00 -0.73 -17.04
CA SER A 4 -16.20 0.51 -17.01
C SER A 4 -15.98 1.05 -15.58
N GLY A 5 -16.97 0.90 -14.69
CA GLY A 5 -16.85 1.30 -13.28
C GLY A 5 -15.91 0.40 -12.48
N GLU A 6 -15.97 -0.91 -12.70
CA GLU A 6 -15.08 -1.89 -12.05
C GLU A 6 -13.61 -1.66 -12.42
N ARG A 7 -13.34 -1.34 -13.70
CA ARG A 7 -12.00 -0.97 -14.16
C ARG A 7 -11.47 0.28 -13.45
N ALA A 8 -12.30 1.31 -13.30
CA ALA A 8 -11.92 2.53 -12.62
C ALA A 8 -11.53 2.26 -11.15
N VAL A 9 -12.35 1.48 -10.43
CA VAL A 9 -12.07 1.08 -9.03
C VAL A 9 -10.73 0.36 -8.91
N LEU A 10 -10.44 -0.60 -9.80
CA LEU A 10 -9.17 -1.34 -9.77
C LEU A 10 -7.96 -0.45 -10.06
N VAL A 11 -8.06 0.43 -11.07
CA VAL A 11 -6.99 1.36 -11.43
C VAL A 11 -6.73 2.35 -10.28
N ASP A 12 -7.79 2.89 -9.68
CA ASP A 12 -7.68 3.84 -8.58
C ASP A 12 -7.08 3.18 -7.33
N ALA A 13 -7.50 1.95 -7.00
CA ALA A 13 -6.90 1.17 -5.93
C ALA A 13 -5.40 0.92 -6.20
N TYR A 14 -5.06 0.40 -7.38
CA TYR A 14 -3.66 0.15 -7.75
C TYR A 14 -2.78 1.41 -7.62
N ARG A 15 -3.24 2.54 -8.16
CA ARG A 15 -2.50 3.81 -8.10
C ARG A 15 -2.33 4.31 -6.67
N ARG A 16 -3.41 4.31 -5.90
CA ARG A 16 -3.40 4.74 -4.50
C ARG A 16 -2.45 3.90 -3.66
N GLU A 17 -2.51 2.58 -3.79
CA GLU A 17 -1.65 1.69 -3.01
C GLU A 17 -0.18 1.71 -3.47
N ARG A 18 0.09 1.90 -4.76
CA ARG A 18 1.46 2.16 -5.27
C ARG A 18 2.07 3.45 -4.72
N LEU A 19 1.22 4.39 -4.32
CA LEU A 19 1.60 5.68 -3.74
C LEU A 19 1.26 5.75 -2.24
N SER A 20 1.15 4.59 -1.56
CA SER A 20 0.91 4.51 -0.12
C SER A 20 2.07 5.09 0.69
N PHE A 21 1.83 5.42 1.95
CA PHE A 21 2.92 5.92 2.79
C PHE A 21 3.97 4.85 3.09
N LEU A 22 3.58 3.56 3.11
CA LEU A 22 4.53 2.44 3.23
C LEU A 22 5.44 2.33 2.00
N GLN A 23 4.89 2.47 0.78
CA GLN A 23 5.71 2.51 -0.44
C GLN A 23 6.59 3.76 -0.48
N TYR A 24 6.12 4.88 0.05
CA TYR A 24 6.96 6.06 0.21
C TYR A 24 8.12 5.79 1.17
N ALA A 25 7.86 5.22 2.34
CA ALA A 25 8.88 4.95 3.36
C ALA A 25 9.97 3.98 2.86
N ARG A 26 9.64 3.09 1.92
CA ARG A 26 10.61 2.23 1.22
C ARG A 26 11.58 3.01 0.34
N GLN A 27 11.10 4.07 -0.31
CA GLN A 27 11.89 4.89 -1.24
C GLN A 27 12.57 6.07 -0.54
N ALA A 28 11.95 6.58 0.52
CA ALA A 28 12.53 7.57 1.40
C ALA A 28 13.70 6.92 2.16
N ALA A 29 14.79 7.67 2.32
CA ALA A 29 15.91 7.27 3.16
C ALA A 29 15.79 8.02 4.51
N PRO A 30 14.91 7.58 5.44
CA PRO A 30 14.79 8.24 6.72
C PRO A 30 16.10 8.13 7.50
N PHE A 31 16.28 9.00 8.48
CA PHE A 31 17.39 8.88 9.41
C PHE A 31 17.19 7.65 10.29
N VAL A 32 18.15 6.72 10.28
CA VAL A 32 18.12 5.46 11.02
C VAL A 32 19.39 5.35 11.88
N GLY A 33 19.24 5.48 13.19
CA GLY A 33 20.30 5.17 14.15
C GLY A 33 20.55 3.66 14.27
N PRO A 34 21.69 3.22 14.83
CA PRO A 34 22.00 1.80 15.00
C PRO A 34 20.91 1.00 15.74
N GLU A 35 20.32 1.59 16.78
CA GLU A 35 19.25 1.02 17.61
C GLU A 35 17.90 0.86 16.90
N ASP A 36 17.76 1.53 15.75
CA ASP A 36 16.53 1.61 14.97
C ASP A 36 16.61 0.78 13.68
N ARG A 37 17.77 0.18 13.41
CA ARG A 37 18.01 -0.53 12.17
C ARG A 37 17.05 -1.69 11.95
N ALA A 38 16.79 -2.48 12.99
CA ALA A 38 15.85 -3.60 12.93
C ALA A 38 14.42 -3.15 12.61
N VAL A 39 13.98 -2.00 13.13
CA VAL A 39 12.65 -1.43 12.84
C VAL A 39 12.58 -1.00 11.38
N PHE A 40 13.62 -0.31 10.88
CA PHE A 40 13.67 0.12 9.49
C PHE A 40 13.71 -1.07 8.52
N ASP A 41 14.55 -2.06 8.77
CA ASP A 41 14.63 -3.26 7.94
C ASP A 41 13.28 -3.98 7.90
N ARG A 42 12.57 -4.07 9.05
CA ARG A 42 11.22 -4.66 9.09
C ARG A 42 10.21 -3.86 8.28
N ILE A 43 10.21 -2.53 8.33
CA ILE A 43 9.32 -1.68 7.49
C ILE A 43 9.60 -1.91 6.01
N ARG A 44 10.87 -2.01 5.62
CA ARG A 44 11.26 -2.27 4.23
C ARG A 44 10.74 -3.64 3.77
N ASP A 45 10.88 -4.68 4.59
CA ASP A 45 10.40 -6.02 4.25
C ASP A 45 8.87 -6.02 4.03
N LEU A 46 8.12 -5.31 4.88
CA LEU A 46 6.66 -5.14 4.71
C LEU A 46 6.34 -4.41 3.40
N ALA A 47 7.07 -3.34 3.09
CA ALA A 47 6.86 -2.57 1.86
C ALA A 47 7.22 -3.38 0.60
N GLU A 48 8.24 -4.22 0.65
CA GLU A 48 8.61 -5.15 -0.43
C GLU A 48 7.54 -6.22 -0.64
N ALA A 49 7.01 -6.81 0.43
CA ALA A 49 5.90 -7.76 0.36
C ALA A 49 4.63 -7.14 -0.23
N GLU A 50 4.30 -5.90 0.16
CA GLU A 50 3.19 -5.15 -0.44
C GLU A 50 3.45 -4.88 -1.92
N CYS A 51 4.67 -4.47 -2.29
CA CYS A 51 5.03 -4.22 -3.68
C CYS A 51 4.84 -5.46 -4.54
N ALA A 52 5.26 -6.64 -4.08
CA ALA A 52 5.07 -7.89 -4.81
C ALA A 52 3.58 -8.21 -5.03
N THR A 53 2.72 -7.93 -4.04
CA THR A 53 1.26 -8.10 -4.18
C THR A 53 0.70 -7.12 -5.22
N LEU A 54 1.18 -5.87 -5.22
CA LEU A 54 0.81 -4.86 -6.21
C LEU A 54 1.32 -5.22 -7.61
N ASP A 55 2.51 -5.78 -7.74
CA ASP A 55 3.03 -6.24 -9.04
C ASP A 55 2.12 -7.32 -9.64
N GLY A 56 1.64 -8.27 -8.81
CA GLY A 56 0.63 -9.26 -9.24
C GLY A 56 -0.69 -8.62 -9.70
N LEU A 57 -1.19 -7.59 -9.01
CA LEU A 57 -2.35 -6.83 -9.50
C LEU A 57 -2.02 -6.11 -10.82
N GLY A 58 -0.82 -5.54 -10.96
CA GLY A 58 -0.36 -4.91 -12.20
C GLY A 58 -0.40 -5.87 -13.39
N GLU A 59 0.10 -7.09 -13.21
CA GLU A 59 0.04 -8.17 -14.20
C GLU A 59 -1.40 -8.54 -14.56
N TYR A 60 -2.29 -8.66 -13.55
CA TYR A 60 -3.71 -8.91 -13.78
C TYR A 60 -4.37 -7.80 -14.62
N LEU A 61 -4.08 -6.53 -14.33
CA LEU A 61 -4.60 -5.40 -15.08
C LEU A 61 -4.14 -5.46 -16.54
N ASP A 62 -2.86 -5.75 -16.77
CA ASP A 62 -2.30 -5.86 -18.12
C ASP A 62 -2.93 -7.02 -18.91
N GLN A 63 -3.03 -8.21 -18.31
CA GLN A 63 -3.68 -9.39 -18.91
C GLN A 63 -5.14 -9.12 -19.31
N ASN A 64 -5.85 -8.26 -18.56
CA ASN A 64 -7.23 -7.88 -18.84
C ASN A 64 -7.36 -6.62 -19.71
N ARG A 65 -6.24 -6.12 -20.26
CA ARG A 65 -6.16 -4.91 -21.09
C ARG A 65 -6.73 -3.67 -20.38
N ILE A 66 -6.52 -3.58 -19.08
CA ILE A 66 -6.89 -2.43 -18.25
C ILE A 66 -5.65 -1.54 -18.13
N THR A 67 -5.60 -0.49 -18.95
CA THR A 67 -4.45 0.42 -18.96
C THR A 67 -4.43 1.31 -17.72
N VAL A 68 -3.32 1.29 -16.99
CA VAL A 68 -3.00 2.29 -15.95
C VAL A 68 -2.23 3.42 -16.61
N THR A 69 -2.92 4.51 -16.97
CA THR A 69 -2.35 5.57 -17.82
C THR A 69 -1.20 6.33 -17.17
N HIS A 70 -1.26 6.52 -15.85
CA HIS A 70 -0.22 7.20 -15.08
C HIS A 70 -0.40 6.87 -13.59
N VAL A 71 0.67 6.43 -12.90
CA VAL A 71 0.58 6.17 -11.45
C VAL A 71 0.43 7.48 -10.69
N GLY A 72 1.29 8.47 -10.97
CA GLY A 72 1.34 9.75 -10.28
C GLY A 72 2.67 9.97 -9.58
N ALA A 73 2.73 11.04 -8.79
CA ALA A 73 3.78 11.27 -7.81
C ALA A 73 3.22 11.01 -6.40
N PHE A 74 4.11 10.72 -5.45
CA PHE A 74 3.71 10.61 -4.04
C PHE A 74 3.07 11.92 -3.55
N PRO A 75 2.10 11.83 -2.62
CA PRO A 75 1.54 13.00 -1.96
C PRO A 75 2.62 13.90 -1.37
N THR A 76 2.57 15.21 -1.66
CA THR A 76 3.55 16.19 -1.14
C THR A 76 3.62 16.19 0.39
N ALA A 77 2.51 15.86 1.08
CA ALA A 77 2.51 15.73 2.53
C ALA A 77 3.53 14.71 3.06
N PHE A 78 3.96 13.73 2.23
CA PHE A 78 4.94 12.73 2.63
C PHE A 78 6.36 13.28 2.75
N THR A 79 6.69 14.38 2.05
CA THR A 79 8.05 14.97 2.13
C THR A 79 8.38 15.52 3.52
N ASN A 80 7.37 15.79 4.34
CA ASN A 80 7.53 16.19 5.74
C ASN A 80 8.19 15.10 6.60
N TYR A 81 8.27 13.86 6.12
CA TYR A 81 8.77 12.71 6.87
C TYR A 81 10.21 12.30 6.50
N ASN A 82 10.88 13.02 5.60
CA ASN A 82 12.22 12.65 5.10
C ASN A 82 13.35 12.69 6.15
N PHE A 83 13.21 13.53 7.18
CA PHE A 83 14.26 13.77 8.17
C PHE A 83 13.86 13.34 9.58
N ILE A 84 12.83 12.50 9.69
CA ILE A 84 12.30 12.05 10.96
C ILE A 84 12.87 10.68 11.29
N ALA A 85 13.22 10.47 12.57
CA ALA A 85 13.63 9.17 13.08
C ALA A 85 12.56 8.11 12.80
N VAL A 86 12.96 6.93 12.33
CA VAL A 86 12.05 5.88 11.88
C VAL A 86 11.00 5.49 12.94
N ARG A 87 11.34 5.48 14.23
CA ARG A 87 10.37 5.20 15.31
C ARG A 87 9.19 6.17 15.34
N LYS A 88 9.40 7.43 14.95
CA LYS A 88 8.33 8.43 14.87
C LYS A 88 7.48 8.27 13.60
N LEU A 89 7.96 7.53 12.60
CA LEU A 89 7.20 7.18 11.41
C LEU A 89 6.22 6.02 11.66
N VAL A 90 6.57 5.07 12.53
CA VAL A 90 5.75 3.86 12.77
C VAL A 90 4.28 4.20 13.09
N PRO A 91 3.95 5.12 14.02
CA PRO A 91 2.55 5.45 14.29
C PRO A 91 1.82 6.03 13.07
N ARG A 92 2.52 6.78 12.21
CA ARG A 92 1.95 7.35 10.98
C ARG A 92 1.73 6.29 9.91
N LEU A 93 2.60 5.29 9.84
CA LEU A 93 2.41 4.12 8.98
C LEU A 93 1.20 3.30 9.44
N VAL A 94 1.02 3.08 10.75
CA VAL A 94 -0.18 2.42 11.31
C VAL A 94 -1.46 3.17 10.90
N GLU A 95 -1.48 4.49 11.10
CA GLU A 95 -2.64 5.33 10.72
C GLU A 95 -2.94 5.24 9.21
N ASP A 96 -1.92 5.27 8.37
CA ASP A 96 -2.09 5.20 6.91
C ASP A 96 -2.55 3.82 6.43
N GLU A 97 -1.93 2.76 6.93
CA GLU A 97 -2.30 1.37 6.62
C GLU A 97 -3.74 1.05 7.05
N ALA A 98 -4.16 1.52 8.23
CA ALA A 98 -5.54 1.36 8.68
C ALA A 98 -6.55 2.06 7.75
N ARG A 99 -6.24 3.27 7.27
CA ARG A 99 -7.07 3.98 6.29
C ARG A 99 -7.08 3.28 4.93
N GLY A 100 -5.93 2.81 4.46
CA GLY A 100 -5.80 2.05 3.21
C GLY A 100 -6.62 0.76 3.25
N LEU A 101 -6.51 0.01 4.35
CA LEU A 101 -7.28 -1.21 4.59
C LEU A 101 -8.79 -0.96 4.56
N ALA A 102 -9.27 0.08 5.25
CA ALA A 102 -10.69 0.43 5.26
C ALA A 102 -11.19 0.81 3.86
N THR A 103 -10.38 1.53 3.08
CA THR A 103 -10.69 1.90 1.69
C THR A 103 -10.75 0.68 0.79
N LEU A 104 -9.74 -0.21 0.82
CA LEU A 104 -9.74 -1.45 0.02
C LEU A 104 -10.93 -2.35 0.33
N LYS A 105 -11.31 -2.48 1.61
CA LYS A 105 -12.50 -3.25 2.00
C LYS A 105 -13.79 -2.66 1.41
N ARG A 106 -13.90 -1.33 1.40
CA ARG A 106 -15.03 -0.63 0.77
C ARG A 106 -15.04 -0.87 -0.74
N ASP A 107 -13.90 -0.68 -1.40
CA ASP A 107 -13.74 -0.88 -2.84
C ASP A 107 -14.13 -2.32 -3.24
N ALA A 108 -13.60 -3.32 -2.52
CA ALA A 108 -13.93 -4.73 -2.72
C ALA A 108 -15.43 -5.04 -2.51
N SER A 109 -16.06 -4.45 -1.48
CA SER A 109 -17.49 -4.64 -1.23
C SER A 109 -18.40 -4.04 -2.29
N GLY A 110 -17.91 -3.03 -3.02
CA GLY A 110 -18.61 -2.39 -4.13
C GLY A 110 -18.52 -3.16 -5.46
N LEU A 111 -17.69 -4.20 -5.53
CA LEU A 111 -17.54 -5.04 -6.72
C LEU A 111 -18.37 -6.33 -6.61
N PRO A 112 -18.92 -6.83 -7.74
CA PRO A 112 -19.55 -8.14 -7.76
C PRO A 112 -18.51 -9.25 -7.45
N PRO A 113 -18.96 -10.44 -7.00
CA PRO A 113 -18.07 -11.58 -6.85
C PRO A 113 -17.35 -11.90 -8.17
N GLY A 114 -16.01 -12.03 -8.10
CA GLY A 114 -15.17 -12.24 -9.27
C GLY A 114 -13.71 -11.89 -9.00
N GLU A 115 -12.88 -12.05 -10.03
CA GLU A 115 -11.43 -11.92 -9.91
C GLU A 115 -10.98 -10.51 -9.50
N SER A 116 -11.63 -9.46 -10.02
CA SER A 116 -11.38 -8.07 -9.61
C SER A 116 -11.54 -7.87 -8.10
N ARG A 117 -12.64 -8.40 -7.55
CA ARG A 117 -12.90 -8.35 -6.10
C ARG A 117 -11.86 -9.16 -5.34
N THR A 118 -11.51 -10.36 -5.82
CA THR A 118 -10.47 -11.20 -5.20
C THR A 118 -9.13 -10.48 -5.12
N TRP A 119 -8.74 -9.71 -6.12
CA TRP A 119 -7.50 -8.93 -6.07
C TRP A 119 -7.52 -7.83 -5.02
N LEU A 120 -8.63 -7.10 -4.88
CA LEU A 120 -8.76 -6.09 -3.82
C LEU A 120 -8.80 -6.72 -2.42
N GLU A 121 -9.43 -7.89 -2.28
CA GLU A 121 -9.42 -8.66 -1.03
C GLU A 121 -8.01 -9.17 -0.67
N LYS A 122 -7.22 -9.62 -1.66
CA LYS A 122 -5.80 -9.99 -1.46
C LYS A 122 -4.97 -8.80 -0.96
N LEU A 123 -5.13 -7.62 -1.56
CA LEU A 123 -4.45 -6.41 -1.08
C LEU A 123 -4.90 -6.02 0.33
N ALA A 124 -6.21 -6.07 0.61
CA ALA A 124 -6.73 -5.80 1.95
C ALA A 124 -6.16 -6.77 2.99
N GLU A 125 -6.02 -8.05 2.65
CA GLU A 125 -5.43 -9.04 3.52
C GLU A 125 -3.94 -8.78 3.77
N SER A 126 -3.18 -8.45 2.73
CA SER A 126 -1.78 -8.02 2.85
C SER A 126 -1.64 -6.82 3.79
N LYS A 127 -2.44 -5.77 3.59
CA LYS A 127 -2.46 -4.58 4.48
C LYS A 127 -2.82 -4.93 5.92
N ARG A 128 -3.79 -5.82 6.13
CA ARG A 128 -4.17 -6.26 7.48
C ARG A 128 -2.99 -6.92 8.20
N MET A 129 -2.24 -7.78 7.50
CA MET A 129 -1.04 -8.39 8.07
C MET A 129 0.04 -7.34 8.37
N HIS A 130 0.28 -6.39 7.46
CA HIS A 130 1.26 -5.33 7.67
C HIS A 130 0.88 -4.39 8.82
N LEU A 131 -0.39 -4.01 8.93
CA LEU A 131 -0.92 -3.21 10.02
C LEU A 131 -0.65 -3.87 11.37
N ASN A 132 -0.97 -5.17 11.51
CA ASN A 132 -0.69 -5.91 12.75
C ASN A 132 0.80 -5.91 13.12
N GLU A 133 1.70 -5.99 12.12
CA GLU A 133 3.15 -5.94 12.36
C GLU A 133 3.62 -4.54 12.74
N LEU A 134 3.08 -3.49 12.12
CA LEU A 134 3.38 -2.10 12.45
C LEU A 134 2.87 -1.74 13.86
N GLU A 135 1.69 -2.21 14.25
CA GLU A 135 1.14 -2.02 15.60
C GLU A 135 2.03 -2.63 16.68
N LYS A 136 2.61 -3.81 16.44
CA LYS A 136 3.58 -4.43 17.35
C LYS A 136 4.86 -3.61 17.50
N MET A 137 5.29 -2.91 16.45
CA MET A 137 6.47 -2.04 16.49
C MET A 137 6.17 -0.67 17.12
N ALA A 138 4.90 -0.28 17.20
CA ALA A 138 4.46 0.97 17.82
C ALA A 138 4.26 0.87 19.34
N ALA A 139 4.07 -0.34 19.85
CA ALA A 139 3.92 -0.66 21.27
C ALA A 139 5.26 -0.63 22.03
#